data_AF-A0AAW5N0H5-F1
#
_entry.id   AF-A0AAW5N0H5-F1
#
_cell.length_a   1.000
_cell.length_b   1.000
_cell.length_c   1.000
_cell.angle_alpha   90.00
_cell.angle_beta   90.00
_cell.angle_gamma   90.00
#
_symmetry.space_group_name_H-M   'P 1'
#
loop_
_entity.id
_entity.type
_entity.pdbx_description
1 polymer ?
#
loop_
_entity_poly.entity_id
_entity_poly.type
_entity_poly.pdbx_seq_one_letter_code
_entity_poly.pdbx_strand_id
1 'polypeptide(L)'
;GFCVLFAFPFFLLLDSKSTLIIWCSKILCYNLGPTMMFYVQPTLFTRMFGTKVRYTGLSFAYQFSAILGGLSPLIASSLLALGGGKPWYVALFFFAVSVLSFVCVWLIEPTDE
;
A
#
# COMPACT_ATOMS: atom_id res chain seq x y z
N GLY A 1 -4.48 3.48 8.15
CA GLY A 1 -5.85 3.73 8.61
C GLY A 1 -6.87 3.35 7.56
N PHE A 2 -7.19 4.25 6.63
CA PHE A 2 -8.22 4.05 5.60
C PHE A 2 -8.06 2.76 4.78
N CYS A 3 -6.85 2.47 4.27
CA CYS A 3 -6.58 1.26 3.48
C CYS A 3 -6.78 -0.05 4.26
N VAL A 4 -6.55 -0.07 5.57
CA VAL A 4 -6.75 -1.25 6.43
C VAL A 4 -8.23 -1.56 6.59
N LEU A 5 -9.06 -0.52 6.78
CA LEU A 5 -10.51 -0.65 6.90
C LEU A 5 -11.19 -0.97 5.57
N PHE A 6 -10.65 -0.47 4.45
CA PHE A 6 -11.24 -0.67 3.12
C PHE A 6 -10.81 -1.97 2.42
N ALA A 7 -9.74 -2.63 2.88
CA ALA A 7 -9.26 -3.89 2.30
C ALA A 7 -10.31 -5.02 2.38
N PHE A 8 -11.01 -5.13 3.51
CA PHE A 8 -12.05 -6.14 3.73
C PHE A 8 -13.33 -5.93 2.88
N PRO A 9 -13.96 -4.74 2.88
CA PRO A 9 -15.16 -4.50 2.06
C PRO A 9 -14.86 -4.54 0.56
N PHE A 10 -13.66 -4.17 0.12
CA PHE A 10 -13.28 -4.28 -1.29
C PHE A 10 -13.25 -5.72 -1.79
N PHE A 11 -12.70 -6.66 -1.01
CA PHE A 11 -12.71 -8.08 -1.37
C PHE A 11 -14.12 -8.71 -1.31
N LEU A 12 -14.98 -8.24 -0.40
CA LEU A 12 -16.40 -8.62 -0.33
C LEU A 12 -17.20 -8.10 -1.55
N LEU A 13 -16.92 -6.89 -2.01
CA LEU A 13 -17.54 -6.30 -3.21
C LEU A 13 -17.03 -6.94 -4.52
N LEU A 14 -15.82 -7.52 -4.50
CA LEU A 14 -15.26 -8.30 -5.62
C LEU A 14 -16.01 -9.62 -5.85
N ASP A 15 -16.54 -10.24 -4.79
CA ASP A 15 -17.32 -11.48 -4.88
C ASP A 15 -18.70 -11.27 -5.56
N SER A 16 -19.21 -10.04 -5.54
CA SER A 16 -20.51 -9.66 -6.12
C SER A 16 -20.62 -9.82 -7.64
N LYS A 17 -19.52 -10.12 -8.36
CA LYS A 17 -19.43 -10.40 -9.81
C LYS A 17 -20.05 -9.37 -10.78
N SER A 18 -20.59 -8.25 -10.28
CA SER A 18 -21.15 -7.17 -11.08
C SER A 18 -20.07 -6.16 -11.44
N THR A 19 -19.70 -6.12 -12.72
CA THR A 19 -18.61 -5.29 -13.27
C THR A 19 -18.77 -3.80 -12.93
N LEU A 20 -20.00 -3.28 -12.91
CA LEU A 20 -20.31 -1.88 -12.60
C LEU A 20 -19.99 -1.52 -11.14
N ILE A 21 -20.36 -2.38 -10.20
CA ILE A 21 -20.14 -2.15 -8.75
C ILE A 21 -18.64 -2.22 -8.43
N ILE A 22 -17.92 -3.13 -9.08
CA ILE A 22 -16.46 -3.25 -8.94
C ILE A 22 -15.77 -1.99 -9.47
N TRP A 23 -16.20 -1.48 -10.63
CA TRP A 23 -15.64 -0.25 -11.21
C TRP A 23 -15.87 0.97 -10.32
N CYS A 24 -17.11 1.21 -9.89
CA CYS A 24 -17.43 2.33 -8.99
C CYS A 24 -16.65 2.23 -7.68
N SER A 25 -16.59 1.05 -7.06
CA SER A 25 -15.82 0.83 -5.83
C SER A 25 -14.32 1.05 -6.04
N LYS A 26 -13.74 0.57 -7.15
CA LYS A 26 -12.32 0.81 -7.44
C LYS A 26 -12.01 2.28 -7.62
N ILE A 27 -12.84 3.01 -8.37
CA ILE A 27 -12.64 4.44 -8.61
C ILE A 27 -12.69 5.21 -7.29
N LEU A 28 -13.69 4.93 -6.45
CA LEU A 28 -13.84 5.60 -5.16
C LEU A 28 -12.68 5.27 -4.20
N CYS A 29 -12.33 3.98 -4.10
CA CYS A 29 -11.27 3.51 -3.22
C CYS A 29 -9.89 4.01 -3.66
N TYR A 30 -9.61 4.04 -4.98
CA TYR A 30 -8.34 4.51 -5.52
C TYR A 30 -8.16 6.02 -5.31
N ASN A 31 -9.22 6.81 -5.53
CA ASN A 31 -9.15 8.26 -5.31
C ASN A 31 -8.93 8.64 -3.85
N LEU A 32 -9.55 7.92 -2.91
CA LEU A 32 -9.46 8.27 -1.49
C LEU A 32 -8.25 7.66 -0.79
N GLY A 33 -7.79 6.48 -1.21
CA GLY A 33 -6.66 5.81 -0.59
C GLY A 33 -5.31 6.28 -1.17
N PRO A 34 -4.82 5.61 -2.23
CA PRO A 34 -3.49 5.85 -2.77
C PRO A 34 -3.25 7.29 -3.22
N THR A 35 -4.22 7.96 -3.85
CA THR A 35 -4.02 9.35 -4.32
C THR A 35 -3.73 10.32 -3.18
N MET A 36 -4.45 10.20 -2.06
CA MET A 36 -4.16 11.03 -0.87
C MET A 36 -2.78 10.71 -0.27
N MET A 37 -2.39 9.43 -0.27
CA MET A 37 -1.07 9.03 0.23
C MET A 37 0.06 9.61 -0.64
N PHE A 38 -0.07 9.52 -1.97
CA PHE A 38 0.91 10.09 -2.90
C PHE A 38 1.08 11.61 -2.76
N TYR A 39 0.02 12.31 -2.33
CA TYR A 39 0.09 13.76 -2.10
C TYR A 39 0.88 14.15 -0.84
N VAL A 40 0.74 13.38 0.23
CA VAL A 40 1.40 13.66 1.53
C VAL A 40 2.82 13.07 1.59
N GLN A 41 3.10 12.04 0.80
CA GLN A 41 4.38 11.34 0.73
C GLN A 41 5.60 12.26 0.47
N PRO A 42 5.60 13.22 -0.48
CA PRO A 42 6.76 14.09 -0.69
C PRO A 42 7.02 15.04 0.48
N THR A 43 5.97 15.56 1.14
CA THR A 43 6.09 16.43 2.32
C THR A 43 6.62 15.71 3.55
N LEU A 44 6.37 14.40 3.66
CA LEU A 44 6.96 13.57 4.71
C LEU A 44 8.43 13.28 4.43
N PHE A 45 8.76 12.97 3.17
CA PHE A 45 10.15 12.73 2.74
C PHE A 45 11.04 13.97 2.87
N THR A 46 10.48 15.16 2.69
CA THR A 46 11.23 16.40 2.91
C THR A 46 11.60 16.58 4.38
N ARG A 47 10.77 16.12 5.32
CA ARG A 47 11.05 16.21 6.76
C ARG A 47 12.00 15.13 7.27
N MET A 48 11.96 13.92 6.71
CA MET A 48 12.80 12.80 7.17
C MET A 48 14.28 12.88 6.75
N PHE A 49 14.63 13.67 5.73
CA PHE A 49 15.99 13.77 5.24
C PHE A 49 16.47 15.22 5.20
N GLY A 50 17.50 15.53 5.98
CA GLY A 50 18.16 16.83 5.99
C GLY A 50 18.74 17.23 4.63
N THR A 51 18.89 18.52 4.39
CA THR A 51 19.18 19.13 3.08
C THR A 51 20.42 18.56 2.38
N LYS A 52 21.40 18.04 3.13
CA LYS A 52 22.67 17.50 2.61
C LYS A 52 22.60 16.07 2.08
N VAL A 53 21.64 15.24 2.52
CA VAL A 53 21.56 13.80 2.18
C VAL A 53 20.25 13.41 1.52
N ARG A 54 19.37 14.39 1.24
CA ARG A 54 18.02 14.17 0.72
C ARG A 54 17.99 13.37 -0.57
N TYR A 55 18.85 13.69 -1.54
CA TYR A 55 18.83 13.09 -2.87
C TYR A 55 19.32 11.64 -2.89
N THR A 56 20.43 11.36 -2.19
CA THR A 56 21.01 10.02 -2.07
C THR A 56 20.18 9.12 -1.16
N GLY A 57 19.67 9.64 -0.04
CA GLY A 57 18.77 8.90 0.86
C GLY A 57 17.45 8.50 0.18
N LEU A 58 16.83 9.44 -0.54
CA LEU A 58 15.60 9.16 -1.28
C LEU A 58 15.81 8.16 -2.42
N SER A 59 16.90 8.31 -3.18
CA SER A 59 17.19 7.39 -4.30
C SER A 59 17.42 5.96 -3.81
N PHE A 60 18.15 5.78 -2.70
CA PHE A 60 18.35 4.47 -2.09
C PHE A 60 17.02 3.85 -1.60
N ALA A 61 16.21 4.64 -0.87
CA ALA A 61 14.90 4.19 -0.40
C ALA A 61 13.97 3.81 -1.56
N TYR A 62 14.00 4.58 -2.67
CA TYR A 62 13.20 4.30 -3.86
C TYR A 62 13.64 3.01 -4.54
N GLN A 63 14.95 2.79 -4.69
CA GLN A 63 15.46 1.58 -5.33
C GLN A 63 15.16 0.33 -4.50
N PHE A 64 15.29 0.41 -3.17
CA PHE A 64 14.93 -0.68 -2.27
C PHE A 64 13.43 -0.97 -2.29
N SER A 65 12.60 0.08 -2.29
CA SER A 65 11.14 -0.04 -2.42
C SER A 65 10.74 -0.63 -3.77
N ALA A 66 11.44 -0.29 -4.86
CA ALA A 66 11.18 -0.82 -6.18
C ALA A 66 11.48 -2.32 -6.28
N ILE A 67 12.55 -2.80 -5.62
CA ILE A 67 12.87 -4.24 -5.55
C ILE A 67 11.77 -4.99 -4.81
N LEU A 68 11.36 -4.51 -3.63
CA LEU A 68 10.28 -5.12 -2.85
C LEU A 68 8.92 -5.04 -3.57
N GLY A 69 8.64 -3.92 -4.23
CA GLY A 69 7.44 -3.72 -5.04
C GLY A 69 7.38 -4.67 -6.24
N GLY A 70 8.52 -4.90 -6.92
CA GLY A 70 8.62 -5.83 -8.04
C GLY A 70 8.40 -7.30 -7.65
N LEU A 71 8.71 -7.66 -6.40
CA LEU A 71 8.47 -9.01 -5.86
C LEU A 71 7.01 -9.22 -5.41
N SER A 72 6.24 -8.15 -5.21
CA SER A 72 4.85 -8.22 -4.75
C SER A 72 3.94 -9.09 -5.64
N PRO A 73 3.92 -8.98 -6.99
CA PRO A 73 3.11 -9.87 -7.82
C PRO A 73 3.55 -11.33 -7.78
N LEU A 74 4.85 -11.61 -7.59
CA LEU A 74 5.37 -12.98 -7.45
C LEU A 74 4.90 -13.61 -6.13
N ILE A 75 4.96 -12.85 -5.04
CA ILE A 75 4.47 -13.27 -3.72
C ILE A 75 2.95 -13.46 -3.75
N ALA A 76 2.21 -12.52 -4.35
CA ALA A 76 0.76 -12.64 -4.48
C ALA A 76 0.34 -13.84 -5.34
N SER A 77 1.03 -14.09 -6.46
CA SER A 77 0.74 -15.20 -7.36
C SER A 77 1.07 -16.56 -6.73
N SER A 78 2.22 -16.68 -6.05
CA SER A 78 2.59 -17.91 -5.33
C SER A 78 1.62 -18.21 -4.18
N LEU A 79 1.17 -17.18 -3.45
CA LEU A 79 0.20 -17.33 -2.38
C LEU A 79 -1.22 -17.66 -2.90
N LEU A 80 -1.58 -17.14 -4.07
CA LEU A 80 -2.82 -17.50 -4.77
C LEU A 80 -2.80 -18.95 -5.26
N ALA A 81 -1.64 -19.43 -5.74
CA ALA A 81 -1.43 -20.81 -6.15
C ALA A 81 -1.52 -21.79 -4.96
N LEU A 82 -0.95 -21.43 -3.81
CA LEU A 82 -1.07 -22.19 -2.55
C LEU A 82 -2.50 -22.19 -1.99
N GLY A 83 -3.25 -21.10 -2.18
CA GLY A 83 -4.63 -20.96 -1.74
C GLY A 83 -5.67 -21.66 -2.62
N GLY A 84 -5.25 -22.39 -3.67
CA GLY A 84 -6.15 -23.12 -4.57
C GLY A 84 -7.11 -22.21 -5.34
N GLY A 85 -6.74 -20.95 -5.61
CA GLY A 85 -7.57 -19.97 -6.30
C GLY A 85 -8.55 -19.18 -5.41
N LYS A 86 -8.53 -19.39 -4.08
CA LYS A 86 -9.32 -18.59 -3.15
C LYS A 86 -8.63 -17.23 -2.87
N PRO A 87 -9.29 -16.09 -3.14
CA PRO A 87 -8.70 -14.75 -3.00
C PRO A 87 -8.39 -14.33 -1.56
N TRP A 88 -8.80 -15.13 -0.56
CA TRP A 88 -8.67 -14.83 0.86
C TRP A 88 -7.22 -14.66 1.31
N TYR A 89 -6.31 -15.49 0.80
CA TYR A 89 -4.89 -15.40 1.16
C TYR A 89 -4.24 -14.12 0.63
N VAL A 90 -4.64 -13.67 -0.55
CA VAL A 90 -4.16 -12.40 -1.14
C VAL A 90 -4.71 -11.20 -0.34
N ALA A 91 -5.97 -11.27 0.11
CA ALA A 91 -6.56 -10.26 0.98
C ALA A 91 -5.83 -10.17 2.33
N LEU A 92 -5.47 -11.32 2.94
CA LEU A 92 -4.71 -11.37 4.18
C LEU A 92 -3.31 -10.77 4.02
N PHE A 93 -2.62 -11.07 2.91
CA PHE A 93 -1.33 -10.46 2.59
C PHE A 93 -1.44 -8.94 2.45
N PHE A 94 -2.43 -8.45 1.72
CA PHE A 94 -2.71 -7.02 1.59
C PHE A 94 -2.99 -6.36 2.93
N PHE A 95 -3.78 -7.01 3.79
CA PHE A 95 -4.07 -6.52 5.14
C PHE A 95 -2.79 -6.43 5.97
N ALA A 96 -1.95 -7.47 5.98
CA ALA A 96 -0.69 -7.49 6.73
C ALA A 96 0.27 -6.38 6.27
N VAL A 97 0.42 -6.18 4.96
CA VAL A 97 1.25 -5.10 4.40
C VAL A 97 0.69 -3.73 4.75
N SER A 98 -0.64 -3.56 4.73
CA SER A 98 -1.27 -2.28 5.11
C SER A 98 -1.11 -1.96 6.60
N VAL A 99 -1.21 -2.97 7.47
CA VAL A 99 -0.94 -2.81 8.91
C VAL A 99 0.53 -2.47 9.14
N LEU A 100 1.46 -3.17 8.50
CA LEU A 100 2.89 -2.87 8.60
C LEU A 100 3.19 -1.43 8.19
N SER A 101 2.65 -0.98 7.06
CA SER A 101 2.79 0.41 6.59
C SER A 101 2.22 1.40 7.60
N PHE A 102 1.07 1.11 8.21
CA PHE A 102 0.48 1.97 9.24
C PHE A 102 1.36 2.05 10.49
N VAL A 103 1.92 0.93 10.95
CA VAL A 103 2.84 0.89 12.08
C VAL A 103 4.11 1.69 11.77
N CYS A 104 4.68 1.55 10.58
CA CYS A 104 5.85 2.32 10.17
C CYS A 104 5.58 3.84 10.19
N VAL A 105 4.43 4.27 9.68
CA VAL A 105 4.04 5.70 9.73
C VAL A 105 3.85 6.18 11.17
N TRP A 106 3.29 5.33 12.03
CA TRP A 106 3.09 5.68 13.43
C TRP A 106 4.39 5.76 14.24
N LEU A 107 5.40 4.98 13.85
CA LEU A 107 6.72 4.97 14.47
C LEU A 107 7.64 6.11 13.96
N ILE A 108 7.26 6.80 12.88
CA ILE A 108 8.00 7.98 12.41
C ILE A 108 7.71 9.11 13.38
N GLU A 109 8.66 9.34 14.30
CA GLU A 109 8.69 10.53 15.13
C GLU A 109 9.13 11.74 14.28
N PRO A 110 8.41 12.87 14.33
CA PRO A 110 8.85 14.08 13.66
C PRO A 110 10.16 14.56 14.29
N THR A 111 11.25 14.50 13.55
CA THR A 111 12.46 15.23 13.92
C THR A 111 12.17 16.72 13.72
N ASP A 112 11.79 17.40 14.81
CA ASP A 112 11.68 18.85 14.87
C ASP A 112 13.10 19.45 14.76
N GLU A 113 13.42 19.99 13.58
CA GLU A 113 14.40 21.07 13.43
C GLU A 113 13.66 22.37 13.08
#